data_AF-A0A1J7BX57-F1
#
_entry.id   AF-A0A1J7BX57-F1
#
_cell.length_a   1.000
_cell.length_b   1.000
_cell.length_c   1.000
_cell.angle_alpha   90.00
_cell.angle_beta   90.00
_cell.angle_gamma   90.00
#
_symmetry.space_group_name_H-M   'P 1'
#
loop_
_entity.id
_entity.type
_entity.pdbx_description
1 polymer ?
#
loop_
_entity_poly.entity_id
_entity_poly.type
_entity_poly.pdbx_seq_one_letter_code
_entity_poly.pdbx_strand_id
1 'polypeptide(L)'
;MTRKSICILLLISALFTSCIPIKDLTYLQDKNSSSEHPNIAAVESKPYRLQVNDVLSINIKAIDPKLVAIFNTTENTSAATAKSEAVLYFDGFTVDDHGNIRMPILGEINVIGYTLEEVRVNIEKKLLEEHFKSEANIFVTVKLAGFRYTINGEVGSTGTKTLFQERVNIMEAIANSGDITTVGNRKSVTIIRQTPTGVQMHDLDLTDVNVMKSPYYNLQPNDYIYVKPLRQKTWGTGQTGIQSIGTIITLLSLATTVYLIIKN
;
A
#
# COMPACT_ATOMS: atom_id res chain seq x y z
N MET A 1 33.17 -21.62 -40.71
CA MET A 1 31.85 -21.96 -40.11
C MET A 1 30.85 -22.09 -41.25
N THR A 2 30.27 -23.28 -41.49
CA THR A 2 29.37 -23.47 -42.65
C THR A 2 28.08 -22.67 -42.44
N ARG A 3 27.48 -22.17 -43.54
CA ARG A 3 26.24 -21.37 -43.52
C ARG A 3 25.11 -22.06 -42.74
N LYS A 4 25.09 -23.41 -42.75
CA LYS A 4 24.17 -24.26 -41.99
C LYS A 4 24.41 -24.19 -40.47
N SER A 5 25.66 -24.18 -40.01
CA SER A 5 25.99 -24.05 -38.58
C SER A 5 25.60 -22.68 -38.00
N ILE A 6 25.71 -21.61 -38.80
CA ILE A 6 25.27 -20.26 -38.38
C ILE A 6 23.74 -20.20 -38.26
N CYS A 7 23.00 -20.79 -39.21
CA CYS A 7 21.54 -20.86 -39.14
C CYS A 7 21.05 -21.69 -37.93
N ILE A 8 21.73 -22.81 -37.61
CA ILE A 8 21.40 -23.62 -36.44
C ILE A 8 21.67 -22.85 -35.14
N LEU A 9 22.76 -22.09 -35.06
CA LEU A 9 23.09 -21.27 -33.89
C LEU A 9 22.08 -20.12 -33.69
N LEU A 10 21.63 -19.48 -34.77
CA LEU A 10 20.57 -18.45 -34.75
C LEU A 10 19.21 -19.03 -34.34
N LEU A 11 18.86 -20.23 -34.82
CA LEU A 11 17.63 -20.92 -34.45
C LEU A 11 17.63 -21.30 -32.96
N ILE A 12 18.76 -21.81 -32.45
CA ILE A 12 18.95 -22.15 -31.04
C ILE A 12 18.88 -20.88 -30.18
N SER A 13 19.48 -19.78 -30.63
CA SER A 13 19.41 -18.48 -29.93
C SER A 13 17.99 -17.92 -29.85
N ALA A 14 17.14 -18.16 -30.86
CA ALA A 14 15.75 -17.72 -30.84
C ALA A 14 14.89 -18.46 -29.80
N LEU A 15 15.25 -19.73 -29.49
CA LEU A 15 14.57 -20.55 -28.50
C LEU A 15 14.84 -20.13 -27.04
N PHE A 16 15.84 -19.27 -26.78
CA PHE A 16 16.16 -18.76 -25.44
C PHE A 16 15.55 -17.39 -25.13
N THR A 17 14.60 -16.91 -25.94
CA THR A 17 13.88 -15.67 -25.64
C THR A 17 12.91 -15.89 -24.47
N SER A 18 13.34 -15.55 -23.25
CA SER A 18 12.52 -15.68 -22.05
C SER A 18 11.46 -14.56 -21.99
N CYS A 19 10.36 -14.71 -22.72
CA CYS A 19 9.21 -13.82 -22.61
C CYS A 19 8.42 -14.10 -21.31
N ILE A 20 7.88 -13.05 -20.69
CA ILE A 20 6.94 -13.18 -19.57
C ILE A 20 5.54 -13.41 -20.16
N PRO A 21 4.79 -14.47 -19.76
CA PRO A 21 3.44 -14.70 -20.25
C PRO A 21 2.47 -13.56 -19.88
N ILE A 22 1.60 -13.15 -20.80
CA ILE A 22 0.59 -12.08 -20.56
C ILE A 22 -0.31 -12.40 -19.36
N LYS A 23 -0.69 -13.68 -19.17
CA LYS A 23 -1.47 -14.15 -18.01
C LYS A 23 -0.81 -13.90 -16.64
N ASP A 24 0.51 -13.70 -16.62
CA ASP A 24 1.23 -13.39 -15.38
C ASP A 24 1.29 -11.88 -15.12
N LEU A 25 0.88 -11.06 -16.10
CA LEU A 25 0.85 -9.60 -16.07
C LEU A 25 -0.56 -9.04 -15.89
N THR A 26 -1.60 -9.79 -16.25
CA THR A 26 -2.99 -9.33 -16.16
C THR A 26 -3.57 -9.56 -14.76
N TYR A 27 -4.23 -8.54 -14.21
CA TYR A 27 -4.92 -8.60 -12.92
C TYR A 27 -6.31 -9.21 -13.01
N LEU A 28 -6.80 -9.76 -11.89
CA LEU A 28 -8.21 -10.12 -11.65
C LEU A 28 -8.84 -10.96 -12.76
N GLN A 29 -8.07 -11.90 -13.32
CA GLN A 29 -8.55 -12.84 -14.32
C GLN A 29 -9.48 -13.86 -13.67
N ASP A 30 -10.57 -14.19 -14.36
CA ASP A 30 -11.39 -15.33 -14.00
C ASP A 30 -10.75 -16.62 -14.55
N LYS A 31 -10.14 -17.39 -13.65
CA LYS A 31 -9.52 -18.68 -13.98
C LYS A 31 -10.53 -19.83 -14.01
N ASN A 32 -11.75 -19.61 -13.49
CA ASN A 32 -12.81 -20.61 -13.39
C ASN A 32 -13.89 -20.27 -14.41
N SER A 33 -13.58 -20.44 -15.69
CA SER A 33 -14.37 -20.16 -16.91
C SER A 33 -15.87 -20.44 -16.82
N SER A 34 -16.59 -19.63 -16.04
CA SER A 34 -18.03 -19.67 -15.87
C SER A 34 -18.53 -18.38 -16.49
N SER A 35 -19.28 -18.49 -17.59
CA SER A 35 -19.80 -17.37 -18.38
C SER A 35 -20.85 -16.50 -17.65
N GLU A 36 -20.78 -16.45 -16.33
CA GLU A 36 -21.57 -15.59 -15.46
C GLU A 36 -20.58 -14.76 -14.65
N HIS A 37 -20.66 -13.43 -14.74
CA HIS A 37 -19.91 -12.55 -13.85
C HIS A 37 -20.22 -12.96 -12.41
N PRO A 38 -19.28 -13.56 -11.66
CA PRO A 38 -19.57 -13.94 -10.30
C PRO A 38 -19.93 -12.66 -9.56
N ASN A 39 -21.13 -12.61 -8.96
CA ASN A 39 -21.41 -11.64 -7.92
C ASN A 39 -20.45 -11.97 -6.79
N ILE A 40 -19.30 -11.28 -6.76
CA ILE A 40 -18.32 -11.44 -5.70
C ILE A 40 -18.90 -10.71 -4.51
N ALA A 41 -19.60 -11.47 -3.66
CA ALA A 41 -20.06 -10.96 -2.39
C ALA A 41 -18.85 -10.38 -1.65
N ALA A 42 -18.92 -9.08 -1.34
CA ALA A 42 -17.88 -8.45 -0.55
C ALA A 42 -17.77 -9.23 0.77
N VAL A 43 -16.55 -9.69 1.09
CA VAL A 43 -16.29 -10.29 2.40
C VAL A 43 -16.67 -9.26 3.45
N GLU A 44 -17.57 -9.61 4.36
CA GLU A 44 -17.83 -8.80 5.55
C GLU A 44 -16.51 -8.65 6.32
N SER A 45 -15.84 -7.53 6.13
CA SER A 45 -14.65 -7.19 6.89
C SER A 45 -15.10 -6.84 8.30
N LYS A 46 -14.51 -7.48 9.30
CA LYS A 46 -14.67 -7.04 10.69
C LYS A 46 -14.21 -5.57 10.81
N PRO A 47 -14.87 -4.77 11.66
CA PRO A 47 -14.44 -3.39 11.88
C PRO A 47 -13.01 -3.36 12.41
N TYR A 48 -12.23 -2.37 11.96
CA TYR A 48 -10.88 -2.16 12.46
C TYR A 48 -10.92 -1.83 13.96
N ARG A 49 -9.98 -2.41 14.70
CA ARG A 49 -9.79 -2.16 16.13
C ARG A 49 -8.42 -1.53 16.31
N LEU A 50 -8.38 -0.44 17.04
CA LEU A 50 -7.19 0.37 17.23
C LEU A 50 -6.06 -0.42 17.88
N GLN A 51 -4.84 -0.13 17.42
CA GLN A 51 -3.61 -0.74 17.87
C GLN A 51 -2.63 0.33 18.38
N VAL A 52 -1.59 -0.14 19.07
CA VAL A 52 -0.45 0.70 19.47
C VAL A 52 0.17 1.33 18.22
N ASN A 53 0.64 2.58 18.34
CA ASN A 53 1.20 3.39 17.25
C ASN A 53 0.21 3.89 16.19
N ASP A 54 -1.10 3.62 16.35
CA ASP A 54 -2.12 4.32 15.57
C ASP A 54 -2.14 5.80 15.95
N VAL A 55 -2.49 6.64 14.99
CA VAL A 55 -2.63 8.08 15.21
C VAL A 55 -4.08 8.46 14.91
N LEU A 56 -4.75 9.06 15.88
CA LEU A 56 -6.14 9.51 15.78
C LEU A 56 -6.19 11.01 15.52
N SER A 57 -7.06 11.41 14.60
CA SER A 57 -7.52 12.78 14.45
C SER A 57 -8.87 12.89 15.15
N ILE A 58 -8.88 13.61 16.28
CA ILE A 58 -10.09 13.86 17.06
C ILE A 58 -10.41 15.34 16.93
N ASN A 59 -11.61 15.65 16.44
CA ASN A 59 -12.11 17.02 16.32
C ASN A 59 -13.39 17.16 17.12
N ILE A 60 -13.43 18.17 17.98
CA ILE A 60 -14.56 18.42 18.88
C ILE A 60 -15.18 19.77 18.52
N LYS A 61 -16.48 19.77 18.26
CA LYS A 61 -17.28 20.97 18.00
C LYS A 61 -18.38 21.09 19.05
N ALA A 62 -18.72 22.31 19.41
CA ALA A 62 -19.84 22.62 20.30
C ALA A 62 -20.52 23.91 19.83
N ILE A 63 -21.68 24.23 20.40
CA ILE A 63 -22.41 25.47 20.11
C ILE A 63 -21.55 26.70 20.45
N ASP A 64 -20.84 26.67 21.57
CA ASP A 64 -19.83 27.69 21.90
C ASP A 64 -18.41 27.16 21.54
N PRO A 65 -17.78 27.68 20.47
CA PRO A 65 -16.46 27.25 20.04
C PRO A 65 -15.37 27.47 21.09
N LYS A 66 -15.52 28.47 21.97
CA LYS A 66 -14.49 28.80 22.98
C LYS A 66 -14.32 27.70 24.01
N LEU A 67 -15.38 26.95 24.29
CA LEU A 67 -15.34 25.86 25.26
C LEU A 67 -14.54 24.66 24.72
N VAL A 68 -14.49 24.49 23.39
CA VAL A 68 -13.84 23.35 22.74
C VAL A 68 -12.50 23.70 22.09
N ALA A 69 -12.13 24.99 22.05
CA ALA A 69 -10.89 25.47 21.44
C ALA A 69 -9.64 24.78 22.00
N ILE A 70 -9.60 24.52 23.31
CA ILE A 70 -8.48 23.82 23.97
C ILE A 70 -8.28 22.36 23.50
N PHE A 71 -9.31 21.74 22.91
CA PHE A 71 -9.21 20.39 22.36
C PHE A 71 -8.84 20.37 20.87
N ASN A 72 -9.01 21.50 20.18
CA ASN A 72 -8.64 21.64 18.78
C ASN A 72 -7.26 22.29 18.71
N THR A 73 -6.23 21.50 18.44
CA THR A 73 -4.83 21.96 18.29
C THR A 73 -4.61 22.91 17.10
N THR A 74 -5.65 23.18 16.32
CA THR A 74 -5.63 23.94 15.07
C THR A 74 -6.10 25.40 15.23
N GLU A 75 -5.58 26.13 16.22
CA GLU A 75 -5.64 27.59 16.18
C GLU A 75 -4.32 28.15 15.64
N ASN A 76 -4.38 28.79 14.47
CA ASN A 76 -3.32 29.46 13.71
C ASN A 76 -2.51 28.66 12.68
N THR A 77 -3.17 28.14 11.65
CA THR A 77 -2.55 28.22 10.30
C THR A 77 -3.59 28.51 9.24
N SER A 78 -3.72 29.79 8.90
CA SER A 78 -4.30 30.25 7.64
C SER A 78 -3.48 29.68 6.47
N ALA A 79 -3.75 28.44 6.08
CA ALA A 79 -3.25 27.87 4.83
C ALA A 79 -4.16 26.72 4.39
N ALA A 80 -5.01 27.00 3.42
CA ALA A 80 -5.83 26.04 2.68
C ALA A 80 -4.98 25.11 1.79
N THR A 81 -3.80 24.65 2.24
CA THR A 81 -2.87 23.85 1.44
C THR A 81 -2.40 22.63 2.25
N ALA A 82 -3.01 21.49 1.93
CA ALA A 82 -2.65 20.12 2.32
C ALA A 82 -2.49 19.83 3.83
N LYS A 83 -3.34 18.95 4.36
CA LYS A 83 -3.06 18.20 5.59
C LYS A 83 -1.80 17.36 5.36
N SER A 84 -0.63 17.95 5.58
CA SER A 84 0.64 17.23 5.44
C SER A 84 0.75 16.19 6.55
N GLU A 85 1.42 15.08 6.26
CA GLU A 85 1.68 14.01 7.23
C GLU A 85 2.42 14.53 8.47
N ALA A 86 3.21 15.60 8.33
CA ALA A 86 3.88 16.25 9.44
C ALA A 86 2.90 16.97 10.39
N VAL A 87 1.87 17.65 9.86
CA VAL A 87 0.84 18.31 10.71
C VAL A 87 0.11 17.24 11.53
N LEU A 88 -0.21 16.11 10.92
CA LEU A 88 -0.90 15.00 11.59
C LEU A 88 -0.06 14.29 12.63
N TYR A 89 1.26 14.29 12.48
CA TYR A 89 2.18 13.77 13.49
C TYR A 89 2.19 14.63 14.77
N PHE A 90 2.10 15.96 14.63
CA PHE A 90 2.12 16.87 15.78
C PHE A 90 0.73 17.10 16.39
N ASP A 91 -0.32 17.12 15.57
CA ASP A 91 -1.69 17.42 16.00
C ASP A 91 -2.51 16.17 16.31
N GLY A 92 -2.03 14.99 15.90
CA GLY A 92 -2.70 13.71 16.11
C GLY A 92 -2.47 13.12 17.49
N PHE A 93 -3.45 12.38 17.98
CA PHE A 93 -3.38 11.62 19.22
C PHE A 93 -2.81 10.23 18.94
N THR A 94 -1.53 10.02 19.25
CA THR A 94 -0.87 8.72 19.07
C THR A 94 -1.25 7.78 20.21
N VAL A 95 -1.60 6.53 19.86
CA VAL A 95 -1.84 5.44 20.81
C VAL A 95 -0.50 4.95 21.34
N ASP A 96 -0.26 5.11 22.63
CA ASP A 96 0.97 4.68 23.29
C ASP A 96 1.05 3.16 23.50
N ASP A 97 2.17 2.69 24.03
CA ASP A 97 2.44 1.28 24.31
C ASP A 97 1.49 0.65 25.34
N HIS A 98 0.81 1.47 26.17
CA HIS A 98 -0.22 1.04 27.11
C HIS A 98 -1.62 1.03 26.48
N GLY A 99 -1.74 1.46 25.22
CA GLY A 99 -3.00 1.52 24.49
C GLY A 99 -3.83 2.77 24.78
N ASN A 100 -3.22 3.81 25.33
CA ASN A 100 -3.88 5.06 25.70
C ASN A 100 -3.57 6.19 24.71
N ILE A 101 -4.49 7.13 24.60
CA ILE A 101 -4.23 8.46 24.03
C ILE A 101 -4.27 9.50 25.14
N ARG A 102 -3.47 10.56 25.00
CA ARG A 102 -3.45 11.68 25.93
C ARG A 102 -4.16 12.89 25.35
N MET A 103 -5.33 13.21 25.88
CA MET A 103 -6.13 14.37 25.48
C MET A 103 -5.96 15.53 26.47
N PRO A 104 -5.95 16.80 26.00
CA PRO A 104 -6.06 17.96 26.87
C PRO A 104 -7.28 17.81 27.79
N ILE A 105 -7.15 18.16 29.06
CA ILE A 105 -8.21 18.13 30.09
C ILE A 105 -8.67 16.70 30.47
N LEU A 106 -9.05 15.86 29.50
CA LEU A 106 -9.54 14.49 29.73
C LEU A 106 -8.45 13.50 30.17
N GLY A 107 -7.18 13.89 30.06
CA GLY A 107 -6.05 13.05 30.46
C GLY A 107 -5.87 11.83 29.56
N GLU A 108 -5.52 10.69 30.18
CA GLU A 108 -5.35 9.43 29.46
C GLU A 108 -6.70 8.74 29.22
N ILE A 109 -6.90 8.26 27.99
CA ILE A 109 -8.09 7.52 27.57
C ILE A 109 -7.63 6.25 26.88
N ASN A 110 -8.08 5.09 27.38
CA ASN A 110 -7.78 3.81 26.75
C ASN A 110 -8.57 3.66 25.45
N VAL A 111 -7.87 3.34 24.36
CA VAL A 111 -8.46 3.19 23.02
C VAL A 111 -8.10 1.88 22.33
N ILE A 112 -7.12 1.14 22.85
CA ILE A 112 -6.69 -0.13 22.26
C ILE A 112 -7.83 -1.13 22.18
N GLY A 113 -7.96 -1.78 21.02
CA GLY A 113 -9.02 -2.73 20.77
C GLY A 113 -10.39 -2.10 20.50
N TYR A 114 -10.59 -0.80 20.74
CA TYR A 114 -11.83 -0.12 20.37
C TYR A 114 -11.88 0.22 18.89
N THR A 115 -13.10 0.30 18.37
CA THR A 115 -13.41 0.90 17.07
C THR A 115 -13.44 2.42 17.19
N LEU A 116 -13.30 3.12 16.07
CA LEU A 116 -13.39 4.59 16.06
C LEU A 116 -14.71 5.11 16.63
N GLU A 117 -15.82 4.38 16.39
CA GLU A 117 -17.13 4.70 16.94
C GLU A 117 -17.21 4.49 18.46
N GLU A 118 -16.64 3.39 18.97
CA GLU A 118 -16.57 3.14 20.42
C GLU A 118 -15.76 4.24 21.12
N VAL A 119 -14.65 4.68 20.51
CA VAL A 119 -13.84 5.80 21.03
C VAL A 119 -14.61 7.12 20.99
N ARG A 120 -15.32 7.42 19.90
CA ARG A 120 -16.16 8.63 19.77
C ARG A 120 -17.18 8.70 20.90
N VAL A 121 -17.93 7.62 21.13
CA VAL A 121 -18.96 7.54 22.18
C VAL A 121 -18.33 7.69 23.57
N ASN A 122 -17.17 7.09 23.81
CA ASN A 122 -16.47 7.20 25.09
C ASN A 122 -16.02 8.65 25.37
N ILE A 123 -15.44 9.32 24.38
CA ILE A 123 -15.02 10.72 24.49
C ILE A 123 -16.23 11.64 24.72
N GLU A 124 -17.32 11.47 23.95
CA GLU A 124 -18.56 12.24 24.14
C GLU A 124 -19.10 12.10 25.56
N LYS A 125 -19.18 10.86 26.05
CA LYS A 125 -19.65 10.57 27.41
C LYS A 125 -18.78 11.27 28.46
N LYS A 126 -17.46 11.14 28.36
CA LYS A 126 -16.53 11.72 29.34
C LYS A 126 -16.58 13.25 29.35
N LEU A 127 -16.72 13.88 28.17
CA LEU A 127 -16.87 15.33 28.06
C LEU A 127 -18.15 15.84 28.76
N LEU A 128 -19.28 15.14 28.55
CA LEU A 128 -20.56 15.49 29.15
C LEU A 128 -20.63 15.22 30.67
N GLU A 129 -19.86 14.28 31.18
CA GLU A 129 -19.83 13.97 32.62
C GLU A 129 -18.89 14.92 33.40
N GLU A 130 -17.73 15.26 32.84
CA GLU A 130 -16.67 15.94 33.59
C GLU A 130 -16.57 17.45 33.32
N HIS A 131 -16.95 17.93 32.13
CA HIS A 131 -16.57 19.29 31.70
C HIS A 131 -17.67 20.13 31.04
N PHE A 132 -18.73 19.51 30.54
CA PHE A 132 -19.80 20.22 29.82
C PHE A 132 -21.15 19.83 30.39
N LYS A 133 -22.08 20.79 30.44
CA LYS A 133 -23.49 20.47 30.70
C LYS A 133 -24.12 19.90 29.43
N SER A 134 -25.18 19.10 29.59
CA SER A 134 -25.90 18.43 28.49
C SER A 134 -26.33 19.37 27.36
N GLU A 135 -26.52 20.65 27.66
CA GLU A 135 -26.94 21.69 26.71
C GLU A 135 -25.84 22.16 25.76
N ALA A 136 -24.58 21.74 25.94
CA ALA A 136 -23.46 22.16 25.10
C ALA A 136 -23.51 21.62 23.65
N ASN A 137 -24.33 20.60 23.39
CA ASN A 137 -24.49 19.93 22.09
C ASN A 137 -23.16 19.67 21.39
N ILE A 138 -22.36 18.79 22.00
CA ILE A 138 -21.02 18.44 21.54
C ILE A 138 -21.12 17.47 20.37
N PHE A 139 -20.33 17.71 19.34
CA PHE A 139 -20.16 16.84 18.19
C PHE A 139 -18.70 16.41 18.08
N VAL A 140 -18.42 15.13 18.28
CA VAL A 140 -17.07 14.55 18.22
C VAL A 140 -16.90 13.79 16.92
N THR A 141 -15.82 14.08 16.21
CA THR A 141 -15.39 13.30 15.04
C THR A 141 -14.08 12.61 15.38
N VAL A 142 -14.05 11.28 15.27
CA VAL A 142 -12.84 10.47 15.46
C VAL A 142 -12.51 9.79 14.13
N LYS A 143 -11.31 10.02 13.62
CA LYS A 143 -10.79 9.37 12.41
C LYS A 143 -9.36 8.91 12.66
N LEU A 144 -8.90 7.94 11.87
CA LEU A 144 -7.45 7.75 11.74
C LEU A 144 -6.87 8.99 11.07
N ALA A 145 -5.72 9.46 11.56
CA ALA A 145 -4.99 10.58 10.98
C ALA A 145 -4.60 10.31 9.52
N GLY A 146 -4.49 9.03 9.14
CA GLY A 146 -4.44 8.55 7.78
C GLY A 146 -4.30 7.04 7.76
N PHE A 147 -4.70 6.42 6.65
CA PHE A 147 -4.46 5.01 6.40
C PHE A 147 -3.03 4.85 5.87
N ARG A 148 -2.12 4.49 6.77
CA ARG A 148 -0.70 4.31 6.45
C ARG A 148 -0.42 2.86 6.08
N TYR A 149 0.32 2.63 5.00
CA TYR A 149 0.87 1.31 4.65
C TYR A 149 2.29 1.48 4.10
N THR A 150 3.08 0.42 4.15
CA THR A 150 4.42 0.41 3.55
C THR A 150 4.45 -0.58 2.40
N ILE A 151 5.04 -0.19 1.27
CA ILE A 151 5.18 -1.06 0.10
C ILE A 151 6.61 -1.11 -0.40
N ASN A 152 7.08 -2.32 -0.72
CA ASN A 152 8.44 -2.55 -1.19
C ASN A 152 8.51 -3.67 -2.23
N GLY A 153 9.66 -3.80 -2.88
CA GLY A 153 9.90 -4.78 -3.94
C GLY A 153 9.64 -4.19 -5.32
N GLU A 154 9.02 -4.98 -6.20
CA GLU A 154 8.86 -4.63 -7.62
C GLU A 154 7.63 -3.76 -7.90
N VAL A 155 7.63 -2.52 -7.38
CA VAL A 155 6.61 -1.50 -7.63
C VAL A 155 7.21 -0.22 -8.18
N GLY A 156 6.38 0.65 -8.78
CA GLY A 156 6.83 1.92 -9.36
C GLY A 156 7.43 2.90 -8.34
N SER A 157 6.92 2.92 -7.11
CA SER A 157 7.38 3.76 -6.01
C SER A 157 7.26 3.02 -4.67
N THR A 158 8.41 2.68 -4.09
CA THR A 158 8.49 2.06 -2.76
C THR A 158 8.40 3.09 -1.64
N GLY A 159 8.22 2.61 -0.41
CA GLY A 159 8.20 3.40 0.81
C GLY A 159 6.85 3.39 1.51
N THR A 160 6.75 4.21 2.55
CA THR A 160 5.51 4.41 3.30
C THR A 160 4.61 5.39 2.54
N LYS A 161 3.33 5.05 2.46
CA LYS A 161 2.28 5.85 1.83
C LYS A 161 1.14 6.04 2.83
N THR A 162 0.51 7.21 2.78
CA THR A 162 -0.61 7.55 3.64
C THR A 162 -1.78 8.00 2.78
N LEU A 163 -2.92 7.32 2.91
CA LEU A 163 -4.17 7.63 2.20
C LEU A 163 -5.21 8.15 3.18
N PHE A 164 -5.93 9.20 2.82
CA PHE A 164 -6.95 9.81 3.68
C PHE A 164 -8.34 9.18 3.47
N GLN A 165 -8.42 7.86 3.62
CA GLN A 165 -9.64 7.07 3.49
C GLN A 165 -9.72 6.04 4.61
N GLU A 166 -10.93 5.64 4.99
CA GLU A 166 -11.15 4.71 6.11
C GLU A 166 -10.82 3.26 5.76
N ARG A 167 -10.92 2.91 4.47
CA ARG A 167 -10.73 1.56 3.97
C ARG A 167 -9.86 1.62 2.73
N VAL A 168 -8.80 0.82 2.68
CA VAL A 168 -7.91 0.68 1.53
C VAL A 168 -7.81 -0.80 1.20
N ASN A 169 -7.92 -1.14 -0.08
CA ASN A 169 -7.62 -2.49 -0.57
C ASN A 169 -6.24 -2.55 -1.24
N ILE A 170 -5.73 -3.78 -1.45
CA ILE A 170 -4.42 -4.01 -2.04
C ILE A 170 -4.27 -3.41 -3.45
N MET A 171 -5.34 -3.37 -4.25
CA MET A 171 -5.32 -2.79 -5.60
C MET A 171 -5.14 -1.26 -5.53
N GLU A 172 -5.83 -0.60 -4.60
CA GLU A 172 -5.67 0.84 -4.36
C GLU A 172 -4.26 1.17 -3.88
N ALA A 173 -3.70 0.36 -2.97
CA ALA A 173 -2.33 0.55 -2.49
C ALA A 173 -1.30 0.42 -3.62
N ILE A 174 -1.45 -0.58 -4.49
CA ILE A 174 -0.59 -0.79 -5.65
C ILE A 174 -0.71 0.37 -6.66
N ALA A 175 -1.93 0.81 -6.95
CA ALA A 175 -2.17 1.95 -7.85
C ALA A 175 -1.50 3.23 -7.33
N ASN A 176 -1.63 3.51 -6.03
CA ASN A 176 -0.99 4.66 -5.37
C ASN A 176 0.54 4.51 -5.22
N SER A 177 1.08 3.33 -5.56
CA SER A 177 2.51 3.02 -5.52
C SER A 177 3.12 2.90 -6.91
N GLY A 178 2.45 3.39 -7.95
CA GLY A 178 2.96 3.37 -9.33
C GLY A 178 2.87 2.01 -10.01
N ASP A 179 1.94 1.15 -9.56
CA ASP A 179 1.71 -0.22 -10.05
C ASP A 179 2.89 -1.19 -9.82
N ILE A 180 2.64 -2.48 -9.99
CA ILE A 180 3.67 -3.52 -10.03
C ILE A 180 4.42 -3.42 -11.34
N THR A 181 5.76 -3.43 -11.28
CA THR A 181 6.58 -3.35 -12.50
C THR A 181 6.38 -4.58 -13.39
N THR A 182 6.87 -4.53 -14.63
CA THR A 182 6.79 -5.68 -15.57
C THR A 182 7.54 -6.91 -15.07
N VAL A 183 8.51 -6.74 -14.17
CA VAL A 183 9.30 -7.82 -13.56
C VAL A 183 8.80 -8.21 -12.17
N GLY A 184 7.69 -7.62 -11.69
CA GLY A 184 7.07 -7.96 -10.43
C GLY A 184 6.07 -9.12 -10.53
N ASN A 185 6.14 -10.03 -9.56
CA ASN A 185 5.32 -11.21 -9.50
C ASN A 185 3.94 -10.90 -8.88
N ARG A 186 2.97 -10.61 -9.74
CA ARG A 186 1.57 -10.34 -9.36
C ARG A 186 0.88 -11.53 -8.67
N LYS A 187 1.42 -12.74 -8.83
CA LYS A 187 0.91 -13.96 -8.15
C LYS A 187 1.43 -14.15 -6.73
N SER A 188 2.40 -13.34 -6.33
CA SER A 188 3.07 -13.47 -5.03
C SER A 188 3.31 -12.10 -4.42
N VAL A 189 2.21 -11.43 -4.08
CA VAL A 189 2.23 -10.19 -3.29
C VAL A 189 2.01 -10.55 -1.84
N THR A 190 3.05 -10.40 -1.02
CA THR A 190 3.00 -10.75 0.41
C THR A 190 2.47 -9.57 1.22
N ILE A 191 1.42 -9.80 1.99
CA ILE A 191 0.98 -8.91 3.06
C ILE A 191 1.59 -9.40 4.37
N ILE A 192 2.30 -8.50 5.06
CA ILE A 192 2.87 -8.73 6.38
C ILE A 192 2.11 -7.81 7.34
N ARG A 193 1.32 -8.42 8.21
CA ARG A 193 0.41 -7.73 9.12
C ARG A 193 0.81 -8.00 10.56
N GLN A 194 0.91 -6.93 11.35
CA GLN A 194 1.06 -7.05 12.79
C GLN A 194 -0.31 -7.31 13.42
N THR A 195 -0.37 -8.30 14.29
CA THR A 195 -1.59 -8.65 15.04
C THR A 195 -1.22 -8.81 16.51
N PRO A 196 -2.19 -8.75 17.44
CA PRO A 196 -1.92 -8.97 18.86
C PRO A 196 -1.26 -10.32 19.17
N THR A 197 -1.43 -11.32 18.30
CA THR A 197 -0.84 -12.66 18.44
C THR A 197 0.52 -12.81 17.75
N GLY A 198 1.02 -11.76 17.08
CA GLY A 198 2.29 -11.77 16.35
C GLY A 198 2.17 -11.28 14.91
N VAL A 199 3.19 -11.57 14.10
CA VAL A 199 3.25 -11.17 12.68
C VAL A 199 2.67 -12.27 11.80
N GLN A 200 1.69 -11.92 10.96
CA GLN A 200 1.09 -12.82 9.98
C GLN A 200 1.55 -12.44 8.58
N MET A 201 2.00 -13.43 7.81
CA MET A 201 2.41 -13.25 6.41
C MET A 201 1.47 -14.04 5.51
N HIS A 202 0.94 -13.38 4.47
CA HIS A 202 0.03 -14.01 3.53
C HIS A 202 0.33 -13.60 2.09
N ASP A 203 0.51 -14.57 1.21
CA ASP A 203 0.74 -14.34 -0.21
C ASP A 203 -0.60 -14.25 -0.95
N LEU A 204 -0.79 -13.18 -1.70
CA LEU A 204 -1.94 -12.94 -2.56
C LEU A 204 -1.58 -13.11 -4.03
N ASP A 205 -2.47 -13.79 -4.76
CA ASP A 205 -2.45 -13.85 -6.21
C ASP A 205 -3.39 -12.79 -6.80
N LEU A 206 -2.85 -11.64 -7.18
CA LEU A 206 -3.61 -10.54 -7.77
C LEU A 206 -4.03 -10.80 -9.23
N THR A 207 -3.51 -11.86 -9.86
CA THR A 207 -3.96 -12.29 -11.19
C THR A 207 -5.29 -13.03 -11.14
N ASP A 208 -5.71 -13.50 -9.96
CA ASP A 208 -6.98 -14.22 -9.78
C ASP A 208 -8.05 -13.31 -9.20
N VAL A 209 -9.23 -13.27 -9.83
CA VAL A 209 -10.39 -12.52 -9.35
C VAL A 209 -10.83 -12.94 -7.94
N ASN A 210 -10.57 -14.19 -7.54
CA ASN A 210 -10.90 -14.71 -6.21
C ASN A 210 -10.10 -14.04 -5.08
N VAL A 211 -9.05 -13.29 -5.38
CA VAL A 211 -8.32 -12.51 -4.38
C VAL A 211 -9.24 -11.56 -3.62
N MET A 212 -10.29 -11.04 -4.26
CA MET A 212 -11.28 -10.15 -3.64
C MET A 212 -12.07 -10.83 -2.50
N LYS A 213 -12.06 -12.16 -2.44
CA LYS A 213 -12.66 -12.96 -1.36
C LYS A 213 -11.70 -13.20 -0.19
N SER A 214 -10.43 -12.80 -0.31
CA SER A 214 -9.45 -12.96 0.75
C SER A 214 -9.69 -11.95 1.89
N PRO A 215 -9.58 -12.35 3.17
CA PRO A 215 -9.60 -11.41 4.29
C PRO A 215 -8.42 -10.42 4.29
N TYR A 216 -7.40 -10.68 3.46
CA TYR A 216 -6.24 -9.81 3.26
C TYR A 216 -6.36 -8.88 2.04
N TYR A 217 -7.46 -8.96 1.28
CA TYR A 217 -7.71 -8.04 0.17
C TYR A 217 -7.87 -6.60 0.66
N ASN A 218 -8.62 -6.44 1.75
CA ASN A 218 -8.69 -5.17 2.49
C ASN A 218 -7.49 -5.09 3.44
N LEU A 219 -6.73 -4.01 3.31
CA LEU A 219 -5.59 -3.75 4.15
C LEU A 219 -6.02 -3.29 5.53
N GLN A 220 -5.10 -3.38 6.48
CA GLN A 220 -5.17 -2.72 7.77
C GLN A 220 -4.10 -1.63 7.85
N PRO A 221 -4.33 -0.58 8.67
CA PRO A 221 -3.29 0.38 8.99
C PRO A 221 -1.99 -0.31 9.41
N ASN A 222 -0.89 0.24 8.93
CA ASN A 222 0.48 -0.24 9.14
C ASN A 222 0.81 -1.61 8.49
N ASP A 223 -0.02 -2.12 7.59
CA ASP A 223 0.34 -3.28 6.77
C ASP A 223 1.61 -3.01 5.95
N TYR A 224 2.46 -4.03 5.83
CA TYR A 224 3.63 -4.03 4.97
C TYR A 224 3.39 -4.95 3.76
N ILE A 225 3.54 -4.40 2.57
CA ILE A 225 3.28 -5.05 1.29
C ILE A 225 4.63 -5.29 0.62
N TYR A 226 4.88 -6.55 0.26
CA TYR A 226 6.09 -6.92 -0.45
C TYR A 226 5.77 -7.61 -1.78
N VAL A 227 6.21 -7.00 -2.88
CA VAL A 227 6.03 -7.56 -4.21
C VAL A 227 7.31 -8.27 -4.64
N LYS A 228 7.26 -9.61 -4.66
CA LYS A 228 8.43 -10.43 -5.04
C LYS A 228 8.76 -10.24 -6.53
N PRO A 229 10.04 -10.32 -6.93
CA PRO A 229 10.41 -10.33 -8.33
C PRO A 229 10.02 -11.66 -9.00
N LEU A 230 9.74 -11.59 -10.31
CA LEU A 230 9.67 -12.76 -11.17
C LEU A 230 11.06 -13.40 -11.28
N ARG A 231 11.11 -14.73 -11.42
CA ARG A 231 12.39 -15.47 -11.56
C ARG A 231 13.19 -14.95 -12.77
N GLN A 232 12.50 -14.52 -13.82
CA GLN A 232 13.07 -13.91 -15.02
C GLN A 232 13.97 -12.70 -14.73
N LYS A 233 13.75 -11.95 -13.64
CA LYS A 233 14.64 -10.84 -13.21
C LYS A 233 16.05 -11.34 -12.87
N THR A 234 16.17 -12.51 -12.23
CA THR A 234 17.48 -13.10 -11.86
C THR A 234 18.30 -13.52 -13.07
N TRP A 235 17.67 -13.70 -14.24
CA TRP A 235 18.33 -14.05 -15.49
C TRP A 235 18.77 -12.82 -16.31
N GLY A 236 18.70 -11.62 -15.71
CA GLY A 236 19.32 -10.40 -16.26
C GLY A 236 18.48 -9.61 -17.26
N THR A 237 17.21 -9.96 -17.51
CA THR A 237 16.36 -9.29 -18.52
C THR A 237 15.71 -7.97 -18.06
N GLY A 238 15.94 -7.53 -16.80
CA GLY A 238 15.29 -6.34 -16.25
C GLY A 238 15.85 -4.98 -16.72
N GLN A 239 17.13 -4.93 -17.09
CA GLN A 239 17.79 -3.78 -17.75
C GLN A 239 19.09 -4.20 -18.43
N THR A 240 19.87 -5.06 -17.77
CA THR A 240 21.18 -5.51 -18.25
C THR A 240 21.09 -6.32 -19.54
N GLY A 241 20.07 -7.14 -19.76
CA GLY A 241 19.99 -8.02 -20.93
C GLY A 241 19.85 -7.27 -22.26
N ILE A 242 18.94 -6.28 -22.33
CA ILE A 242 18.75 -5.45 -23.53
C ILE A 242 19.97 -4.54 -23.74
N GLN A 243 20.53 -3.97 -22.67
CA GLN A 243 21.77 -3.19 -22.76
C GLN A 243 22.96 -4.06 -23.20
N SER A 244 23.08 -5.28 -22.71
CA SER A 244 24.12 -6.24 -23.11
C SER A 244 23.98 -6.64 -24.57
N ILE A 245 22.76 -6.90 -25.06
CA ILE A 245 22.51 -7.12 -26.49
C ILE A 245 22.92 -5.89 -27.30
N GLY A 246 22.57 -4.69 -26.84
CA GLY A 246 23.03 -3.43 -27.44
C GLY A 246 24.55 -3.34 -27.52
N THR A 247 25.27 -3.65 -26.43
CA THR A 247 26.74 -3.63 -26.41
C THR A 247 27.37 -4.68 -27.33
N ILE A 248 26.77 -5.86 -27.47
CA ILE A 248 27.25 -6.91 -28.37
C ILE A 248 27.05 -6.48 -29.82
N ILE A 249 25.89 -5.91 -30.15
CA ILE A 249 25.60 -5.38 -31.49
C ILE A 249 26.56 -4.23 -31.84
N THR A 250 26.83 -3.32 -30.91
CA THR A 250 27.78 -2.22 -31.16
C THR A 250 29.21 -2.74 -31.32
N LEU A 251 29.67 -3.71 -30.51
CA LEU A 251 30.98 -4.34 -30.71
C LEU A 251 31.10 -5.03 -32.07
N LEU A 252 30.07 -5.78 -32.47
CA LEU A 252 30.04 -6.46 -33.77
C LEU A 252 30.06 -5.44 -34.92
N SER A 253 29.29 -4.36 -34.81
CA SER A 253 29.30 -3.29 -35.82
C SER A 253 30.67 -2.63 -35.95
N LEU A 254 31.33 -2.35 -34.82
CA LEU A 254 32.68 -1.78 -34.79
C LEU A 254 33.69 -2.73 -35.45
N ALA A 255 33.65 -4.02 -35.09
CA ALA A 255 34.52 -5.04 -35.65
C ALA A 255 34.32 -5.20 -37.18
N THR A 256 33.08 -5.19 -37.65
CA THR A 256 32.79 -5.23 -39.10
C THR A 256 33.29 -3.98 -39.82
N THR A 257 33.14 -2.80 -39.25
CA THR A 257 33.63 -1.55 -39.86
C THR A 257 35.16 -1.55 -39.95
N VAL A 258 35.85 -1.92 -38.88
CA VAL A 258 37.32 -2.04 -38.87
C VAL A 258 37.80 -3.05 -39.91
N TYR A 259 37.14 -4.21 -40.00
CA TYR A 259 37.48 -5.22 -41.00
C TYR A 259 37.28 -4.73 -42.44
N LEU A 260 36.19 -4.01 -42.71
CA LEU A 260 35.94 -3.44 -44.04
C LEU A 260 36.97 -2.36 -44.42
N ILE A 261 37.42 -1.55 -43.45
CA ILE A 261 38.46 -0.53 -43.67
C ILE A 261 39.83 -1.16 -43.94
N ILE A 262 40.21 -2.23 -43.23
CA ILE A 262 41.53 -2.87 -43.40
C ILE A 262 41.60 -3.70 -44.70
N LYS A 263 40.47 -4.24 -45.15
CA LYS A 263 40.40 -5.08 -46.36
C LYS A 263 40.40 -4.28 -47.66
N ASN A 264 40.03 -3.00 -47.61
CA ASN A 264 39.94 -2.10 -48.75
C ASN A 264 41.17 -1.19 -48.81
#